data_AF-A0A7W8SRK3-F1
#
_entry.id   AF-A0A7W8SRK3-F1
#
_cell.length_a   1.000
_cell.length_b   1.000
_cell.length_c   1.000
_cell.angle_alpha   90.00
_cell.angle_beta   90.00
_cell.angle_gamma   90.00
#
_symmetry.space_group_name_H-M   'P 1'
#
loop_
_entity.id
_entity.type
_entity.pdbx_description
1 polymer ?
#
loop_
_entity_poly.entity_id
_entity_poly.type
_entity_poly.pdbx_seq_one_letter_code
_entity_poly.pdbx_strand_id
1 'polypeptide(L)'
;MVRYVSQLERPQPGAAPRLRTDVDKLPTQNVGKFVERLARTYGIQYRRSGLDDFAEAVTRVAGYDVELDLTGKRVVALEKQNRINGRQFALSMANHIREIKRVRPVRGLRREN
;
A
#
# COMPACT_ATOMS: atom_id res chain seq x y z
N MET A 1 -21.22 -7.37 -24.59
CA MET A 1 -20.16 -6.33 -24.69
C MET A 1 -19.99 -5.71 -23.31
N VAL A 2 -18.97 -6.12 -22.55
CA VAL A 2 -18.72 -5.57 -21.20
C VAL A 2 -17.85 -4.33 -21.36
N ARG A 3 -18.41 -3.16 -21.04
CA ARG A 3 -17.72 -1.86 -21.14
C ARG A 3 -17.00 -1.61 -19.82
N TYR A 4 -15.68 -1.76 -19.78
CA TYR A 4 -14.88 -1.34 -18.64
C TYR A 4 -14.90 0.18 -18.56
N VAL A 5 -15.68 0.74 -17.63
CA VAL A 5 -15.62 2.17 -17.27
C VAL A 5 -14.49 2.32 -16.26
N SER A 6 -13.25 2.20 -16.74
CA SER A 6 -12.09 2.64 -15.96
C SER A 6 -11.94 4.13 -16.18
N GLN A 7 -12.82 4.93 -15.55
CA GLN A 7 -12.43 6.28 -15.18
C GLN A 7 -11.33 6.12 -14.13
N LEU A 8 -10.09 5.94 -14.60
CA LEU A 8 -8.93 6.30 -13.81
C LEU A 8 -9.19 7.75 -13.39
N GLU A 9 -9.52 7.93 -12.12
CA GLU A 9 -9.69 9.25 -11.51
C GLU A 9 -8.49 10.08 -11.95
N ARG A 10 -8.75 11.04 -12.84
CA ARG A 10 -7.71 11.92 -13.35
C ARG A 10 -7.06 12.57 -12.13
N PRO A 11 -5.72 12.65 -12.05
CA PRO A 11 -5.07 13.32 -10.94
C PRO A 11 -5.62 14.74 -10.84
N GLN A 12 -6.24 15.09 -9.71
CA GLN A 12 -6.75 16.43 -9.49
C GLN A 12 -5.58 17.43 -9.61
N PRO A 13 -5.67 18.45 -10.49
CA PRO A 13 -4.69 19.53 -10.52
C PRO A 13 -4.73 20.25 -9.16
N GLY A 14 -3.63 20.24 -8.41
CA GLY A 14 -3.55 20.75 -7.04
C GLY A 14 -3.29 19.69 -5.95
N ALA A 15 -3.22 18.42 -6.34
CA ALA A 15 -2.95 17.32 -5.42
C ALA A 15 -1.51 17.41 -4.83
N ALA A 16 -1.38 17.25 -3.51
CA ALA A 16 -0.09 17.30 -2.80
C ALA A 16 1.01 16.40 -3.44
N PRO A 17 2.29 16.82 -3.45
CA PRO A 17 3.35 16.10 -4.15
C PRO A 17 3.46 14.64 -3.72
N ARG A 18 3.75 13.73 -4.67
CA ARG A 18 4.04 12.32 -4.37
C ARG A 18 5.19 12.20 -3.36
N LEU A 19 5.22 11.12 -2.58
CA LEU A 19 6.29 10.82 -1.64
C LEU A 19 7.63 10.72 -2.39
N ARG A 20 8.52 11.68 -2.13
CA ARG A 20 9.85 11.76 -2.76
C ARG A 20 10.91 10.89 -2.07
N THR A 21 10.56 10.26 -0.95
CA THR A 21 11.48 9.45 -0.16
C THR A 21 11.95 8.23 -0.95
N ASP A 22 13.26 8.02 -0.94
CA ASP A 22 13.89 6.82 -1.48
C ASP A 22 13.32 5.56 -0.81
N VAL A 23 13.14 4.51 -1.60
CA VAL A 23 12.66 3.19 -1.14
C VAL A 23 13.54 2.68 0.00
N ASP A 24 14.85 2.91 -0.05
CA ASP A 24 15.81 2.49 0.99
C ASP A 24 15.66 3.23 2.33
N LYS A 25 14.92 4.34 2.34
CA LYS A 25 14.65 5.14 3.53
C LYS A 25 13.27 4.85 4.14
N LEU A 26 12.49 3.93 3.57
CA LEU A 26 11.22 3.53 4.15
C LEU A 26 11.45 2.79 5.47
N PRO A 27 10.63 3.07 6.50
CA PRO A 27 10.80 2.44 7.80
C PRO A 27 10.59 0.93 7.71
N THR A 28 11.41 0.21 8.48
CA THR A 28 11.29 -1.23 8.71
C THR A 28 10.65 -1.56 10.06
N GLN A 29 10.47 -0.55 10.92
CA GLN A 29 9.83 -0.62 12.23
C GLN A 29 8.90 0.58 12.42
N ASN A 30 7.89 0.41 13.27
CA ASN A 30 6.75 1.32 13.42
C ASN A 30 6.09 1.66 12.07
N VAL A 31 5.99 0.67 11.17
CA VAL A 31 5.50 0.85 9.79
C VAL A 31 4.05 1.35 9.81
N GLY A 32 3.21 0.78 10.67
CA GLY A 32 1.81 1.22 10.83
C GLY A 32 1.69 2.71 11.19
N LYS A 33 2.50 3.19 12.14
CA LYS A 33 2.51 4.62 12.54
C LYS A 33 3.02 5.54 11.43
N PHE A 34 4.02 5.09 10.67
CA PHE A 34 4.51 5.84 9.51
C PHE A 34 3.42 5.99 8.44
N VAL A 35 2.79 4.88 8.05
CA VAL A 35 1.71 4.86 7.05
C VAL A 35 0.53 5.70 7.51
N GLU A 36 0.17 5.63 8.79
CA GLU A 36 -0.88 6.47 9.36
C GLU A 36 -0.57 7.97 9.21
N ARG A 37 0.62 8.41 9.63
CA ARG A 37 1.03 9.82 9.48
C ARG A 37 1.02 10.24 8.02
N LEU A 38 1.54 9.40 7.14
CA LEU A 38 1.60 9.68 5.71
C LEU A 38 0.19 9.84 5.11
N ALA A 39 -0.73 8.93 5.43
CA ALA A 39 -2.12 9.01 4.99
C ALA A 39 -2.80 10.30 5.52
N ARG A 40 -2.58 10.66 6.79
CA ARG A 40 -3.08 11.92 7.37
C ARG A 40 -2.53 13.15 6.66
N THR A 41 -1.23 13.20 6.37
CA THR A 41 -0.59 14.31 5.63
C THR A 41 -1.21 14.51 4.25
N TYR A 42 -1.63 13.43 3.58
CA TYR A 42 -2.28 13.50 2.28
C TYR A 42 -3.81 13.59 2.34
N GLY A 43 -4.42 13.62 3.53
CA GLY A 43 -5.88 13.61 3.70
C GLY A 43 -6.54 12.32 3.21
N ILE A 44 -5.79 11.20 3.19
CA ILE A 44 -6.24 9.93 2.64
C ILE A 44 -6.87 9.08 3.73
N GLN A 45 -8.07 8.60 3.43
CA GLN A 45 -8.77 7.58 4.21
C GLN A 45 -9.07 6.39 3.31
N TYR A 46 -8.95 5.19 3.86
CA TYR A 46 -9.39 3.99 3.14
C TYR A 46 -10.92 4.02 3.02
N ARG A 47 -11.42 3.88 1.80
CA ARG A 47 -12.84 3.69 1.50
C ARG A 47 -13.00 2.38 0.77
N ARG A 48 -13.74 1.45 1.38
CA ARG A 48 -14.06 0.15 0.78
C ARG A 48 -14.83 0.38 -0.53
N SER A 49 -14.44 -0.36 -1.57
CA SER A 49 -15.00 -0.26 -2.91
C SER A 49 -15.43 -1.63 -3.44
N GLY A 50 -16.30 -1.65 -4.46
CA GLY A 50 -16.74 -2.90 -5.08
C GLY A 50 -15.61 -3.73 -5.70
N LEU A 51 -14.47 -3.11 -6.07
CA LEU A 51 -13.27 -3.84 -6.48
C LEU A 51 -12.60 -4.57 -5.31
N ASP A 52 -12.64 -3.98 -4.12
CA ASP A 52 -12.12 -4.64 -2.92
C ASP A 52 -13.03 -5.82 -2.53
N ASP A 53 -14.35 -5.67 -2.66
CA ASP A 53 -15.32 -6.76 -2.45
C ASP A 53 -15.14 -7.89 -3.47
N PHE A 54 -14.92 -7.54 -4.74
CA PHE A 54 -14.62 -8.52 -5.79
C PHE A 54 -13.31 -9.26 -5.49
N ALA A 55 -12.25 -8.56 -5.10
CA ALA A 55 -10.97 -9.18 -4.75
C ALA A 55 -11.12 -10.16 -3.58
N GLU A 56 -11.82 -9.76 -2.51
CA GLU A 56 -12.08 -10.62 -1.35
C GLU A 56 -12.91 -11.86 -1.74
N ALA A 57 -13.93 -11.69 -2.59
CA ALA A 57 -14.75 -12.80 -3.06
C ALA A 57 -13.92 -13.80 -3.89
N VAL A 58 -13.06 -13.31 -4.79
CA VAL A 58 -12.18 -14.17 -5.61
C VAL A 58 -11.16 -14.90 -4.75
N THR A 59 -10.54 -14.23 -3.76
CA THR A 59 -9.59 -14.92 -2.86
C THR A 59 -10.31 -16.00 -2.05
N ARG A 60 -11.52 -15.70 -1.54
CA ARG A 60 -12.34 -16.67 -0.80
C ARG A 60 -12.70 -17.89 -1.65
N VAL A 61 -13.12 -17.69 -2.90
CA VAL A 61 -13.42 -18.79 -3.84
C VAL A 61 -12.16 -19.62 -4.13
N ALA A 62 -10.99 -19.00 -4.17
CA ALA A 62 -9.71 -19.71 -4.31
C ALA A 62 -9.23 -20.41 -3.02
N GLY A 63 -10.03 -20.40 -1.95
CA GLY A 63 -9.70 -21.02 -0.66
C GLY A 63 -8.80 -20.18 0.23
N TYR A 64 -8.60 -18.89 -0.08
CA TYR A 64 -7.82 -17.96 0.72
C TYR A 64 -8.71 -16.93 1.40
N ASP A 65 -8.66 -16.86 2.73
CA ASP A 65 -9.27 -15.77 3.48
C ASP A 65 -8.21 -14.68 3.73
N VAL A 66 -8.12 -13.72 2.81
CA VAL A 66 -7.13 -12.63 2.86
C VAL A 66 -7.86 -11.31 3.05
N GLU A 67 -7.86 -10.80 4.29
CA GLU A 67 -8.27 -9.43 4.56
C GLU A 67 -7.05 -8.58 4.92
N LEU A 68 -6.93 -7.41 4.26
CA LEU A 68 -5.94 -6.42 4.65
C LEU A 68 -6.35 -5.74 5.95
N ASP A 69 -5.39 -5.62 6.87
CA ASP A 69 -5.56 -4.78 8.05
C ASP A 69 -5.61 -3.28 7.68
N LEU A 70 -5.88 -2.43 8.67
CA LEU A 70 -6.03 -0.99 8.45
C LEU A 70 -4.77 -0.36 7.83
N THR A 71 -3.58 -0.84 8.17
CA THR A 71 -2.32 -0.34 7.59
C THR A 71 -2.22 -0.73 6.12
N GLY A 72 -2.44 -1.99 5.77
CA GLY A 72 -2.44 -2.45 4.38
C GLY A 72 -3.47 -1.70 3.53
N LYS A 73 -4.68 -1.51 4.06
CA LYS A 73 -5.74 -0.71 3.44
C LYS A 73 -5.31 0.74 3.15
N ARG A 74 -4.57 1.38 4.06
CA ARG A 74 -4.00 2.73 3.86
C ARG A 74 -2.90 2.75 2.79
N VAL A 75 -2.03 1.74 2.76
CA VAL A 75 -0.98 1.62 1.74
C VAL A 75 -1.59 1.47 0.33
N VAL A 76 -2.65 0.67 0.19
CA VAL A 76 -3.43 0.58 -1.05
C VAL A 76 -4.03 1.93 -1.44
N ALA A 77 -4.65 2.64 -0.49
CA ALA A 77 -5.25 3.94 -0.77
C ALA A 77 -4.21 4.99 -1.21
N LEU A 78 -3.01 4.97 -0.62
CA LEU A 78 -1.88 5.83 -1.02
C LEU A 78 -1.42 5.54 -2.45
N GLU A 79 -1.40 4.27 -2.86
CA GLU A 79 -1.00 3.86 -4.22
C GLU A 79 -2.07 4.20 -5.26
N LYS A 80 -3.36 3.90 -4.98
CA LYS A 80 -4.50 4.30 -5.82
C LYS A 80 -4.52 5.80 -6.10
N GLN A 81 -4.18 6.63 -5.10
CA GLN A 81 -4.10 8.09 -5.25
C GLN A 81 -2.75 8.60 -5.76
N ASN A 82 -1.89 7.72 -6.25
CA ASN A 82 -0.57 8.04 -6.79
C ASN A 82 0.35 8.78 -5.79
N ARG A 83 0.15 8.64 -4.48
CA ARG A 83 1.02 9.27 -3.47
C ARG A 83 2.30 8.49 -3.22
N ILE A 84 2.27 7.18 -3.46
CA ILE A 84 3.44 6.30 -3.46
C ILE A 84 3.51 5.55 -4.78
N ASN A 85 4.70 5.13 -5.17
CA ASN A 85 4.90 4.27 -6.35
C ASN A 85 4.84 2.78 -5.97
N GLY A 86 4.79 1.90 -6.99
CA GLY A 86 4.69 0.45 -6.78
C GLY A 86 5.82 -0.16 -5.94
N ARG A 87 7.05 0.37 -6.02
CA ARG A 87 8.17 -0.11 -5.18
C ARG A 87 8.00 0.28 -3.72
N GLN A 88 7.59 1.53 -3.47
CA GLN A 88 7.28 2.03 -2.13
C GLN A 88 6.10 1.25 -1.52
N PHE A 89 5.05 0.99 -2.31
CA PHE A 89 3.93 0.13 -1.95
C PHE A 89 4.40 -1.26 -1.52
N ALA A 90 5.13 -1.97 -2.38
CA ALA A 90 5.56 -3.34 -2.13
C ALA A 90 6.46 -3.43 -0.88
N LEU A 91 7.38 -2.47 -0.71
CA LEU A 91 8.27 -2.46 0.43
C LEU A 91 7.53 -2.13 1.74
N SER A 92 6.62 -1.16 1.73
CA SER A 92 5.78 -0.85 2.90
C SER A 92 4.93 -2.05 3.32
N MET A 93 4.31 -2.76 2.37
CA MET A 93 3.56 -4.00 2.64
C MET A 93 4.46 -5.07 3.26
N ALA A 94 5.62 -5.32 2.65
CA ALA A 94 6.56 -6.34 3.13
C ALA A 94 7.10 -6.02 4.53
N ASN A 95 7.47 -4.76 4.79
CA ASN A 95 7.96 -4.34 6.11
C ASN A 95 6.86 -4.45 7.17
N HIS A 96 5.63 -4.06 6.84
CA HIS A 96 4.48 -4.18 7.75
C HIS A 96 4.17 -5.64 8.11
N ILE A 97 4.15 -6.54 7.12
CA ILE A 97 3.95 -7.97 7.35
C ILE A 97 5.06 -8.54 8.25
N ARG A 98 6.32 -8.15 8.03
CA ARG A 98 7.44 -8.58 8.89
C ARG A 98 7.32 -8.06 10.31
N GLU A 99 6.91 -6.80 10.47
CA GLU A 99 6.67 -6.18 11.78
C GLU A 99 5.60 -6.96 12.57
N ILE A 100 4.48 -7.28 11.94
CA ILE A 100 3.41 -8.07 12.58
C ILE A 100 3.88 -9.49 12.89
N LYS A 101 4.57 -10.14 11.95
CA LYS A 101 5.07 -11.52 12.11
C LYS A 101 6.34 -11.62 12.96
N ARG A 102 6.90 -10.50 13.44
CA ARG A 102 8.18 -10.40 14.17
C ARG A 102 9.37 -11.06 13.45
N VAL A 103 9.39 -10.99 12.12
CA VAL A 103 10.45 -11.59 11.28
C VAL A 103 11.55 -10.56 10.99
N ARG A 104 12.82 -10.99 10.98
CA ARG A 104 13.99 -10.12 10.73
C ARG A 104 13.89 -9.39 9.38
N PRO A 105 14.39 -8.14 9.26
CA PRO A 105 14.37 -7.39 8.00
C PRO A 105 15.19 -8.08 6.90
N VAL A 106 14.75 -7.97 5.64
CA VAL A 106 15.53 -8.42 4.48
C VAL A 106 16.58 -7.36 4.18
N ARG A 107 17.67 -7.38 4.94
CA ARG A 107 18.94 -6.74 4.59
C ARG A 107 20.02 -7.82 4.69
N GLY A 108 20.25 -8.52 3.59
CA GLY A 108 21.18 -9.66 3.54
C GLY A 108 21.80 -9.95 2.18
N LEU A 109 21.64 -9.08 1.18
CA LEU A 109 22.34 -9.16 -0.10
C LEU A 109 22.86 -7.79 -0.50
N ARG A 110 23.83 -7.29 0.26
CA ARG A 110 24.84 -6.38 -0.30
C ARG A 110 26.14 -7.19 -0.27
N ARG A 111 26.65 -7.50 -1.45
CA ARG A 111 28.00 -8.05 -1.61
C ARG A 111 28.97 -7.06 -0.97
N GLU A 112 29.84 -7.61 -0.13
CA GLU A 112 31.10 -6.99 0.24
C GLU A 112 31.91 -6.68 -1.03
N ASN A 113 32.77 -5.66 -0.91
CA ASN A 113 33.58 -5.03 -1.95
C ASN A 113 34.09 -5.95 -3.06
#